data_AF-A0A0P7TFQ6-F1
#
_entry.id   AF-A0A0P7TFQ6-F1
#
_cell.length_a   1.000
_cell.length_b   1.000
_cell.length_c   1.000
_cell.angle_alpha   90.00
_cell.angle_beta   90.00
_cell.angle_gamma   90.00
#
_symmetry.space_group_name_H-M   'P 1'
#
loop_
_entity.id
_entity.type
_entity.pdbx_description
1 polymer ?
#
loop_
_entity_poly.entity_id
_entity_poly.type
_entity_poly.pdbx_seq_one_letter_code
_entity_poly.pdbx_strand_id
1 'polypeptide(L)'
;YGVSGNDHTLTIKNVSQHEEGIITCEAKTEEGIVKCQFDTTVTSKRANAPSFLVQPKSQNVNEGQNVIFTCEITGDPTPEIEWLKNNVLVCLSSKLKLSRSKNVYTLEIKEASISDSGKYTVKAKNMYGQCSATASLNVLGSPAKIEALPEDICIEKGKVLTISCAFSGDPVPEIEWTRSGRTLPSAEDSGRFHVETAEDLTTLIIT
;
A
#
# COMPACT_ATOMS: atom_id res chain seq x y z
N TYR A 1 -44.99 24.88 58.49
CA TYR A 1 -43.97 25.78 57.92
C TYR A 1 -42.82 24.94 57.40
N GLY A 2 -42.46 25.12 56.12
CA GLY A 2 -41.29 24.49 55.50
C GLY A 2 -41.57 23.87 54.13
N VAL A 3 -41.78 24.70 53.10
CA VAL A 3 -41.69 24.27 51.69
C VAL A 3 -40.30 24.66 51.21
N SER A 4 -39.46 23.69 50.87
CA SER A 4 -38.19 23.91 50.16
C SER A 4 -38.13 23.03 48.93
N GLY A 5 -38.10 23.66 47.76
CA GLY A 5 -37.83 23.01 46.48
C GLY A 5 -38.51 23.77 45.35
N ASN A 6 -37.78 24.69 44.71
CA ASN A 6 -38.28 25.51 43.60
C ASN A 6 -37.86 24.94 42.23
N ASP A 7 -37.57 23.64 42.17
CA ASP A 7 -36.93 23.01 41.01
C ASP A 7 -37.96 22.22 40.20
N HIS A 8 -38.19 22.64 38.96
CA HIS A 8 -38.98 21.92 37.97
C HIS A 8 -38.07 21.43 36.84
N THR A 9 -37.98 20.12 36.66
CA THR A 9 -37.12 19.48 35.66
C THR A 9 -37.94 18.82 34.56
N LEU A 10 -37.65 19.15 33.30
CA LEU A 10 -38.15 18.42 32.13
C LEU A 10 -37.14 17.33 31.74
N THR A 11 -37.58 16.07 31.75
CA THR A 11 -36.74 14.92 31.36
C THR A 11 -37.34 14.23 30.13
N ILE A 12 -36.63 14.30 29.01
CA ILE A 12 -36.97 13.55 27.79
C ILE A 12 -36.08 12.32 27.72
N LYS A 13 -36.68 11.14 27.87
CA LYS A 13 -35.92 9.87 27.96
C LYS A 13 -35.53 9.30 26.58
N ASN A 14 -36.26 9.66 25.53
CA ASN A 14 -36.00 9.18 24.18
C ASN A 14 -36.19 10.35 23.21
N VAL A 15 -35.08 10.99 22.82
CA VAL A 15 -35.06 12.17 21.95
C VAL A 15 -35.10 11.73 20.49
N SER A 16 -36.05 12.27 19.74
CA SER A 16 -36.24 12.08 18.29
C SER A 16 -36.13 13.42 17.55
N GLN A 17 -36.27 13.42 16.22
CA GLN A 17 -36.33 14.67 15.46
C GLN A 17 -37.51 15.58 15.83
N HIS A 18 -38.55 15.05 16.51
CA HIS A 18 -39.70 15.87 16.92
C HIS A 18 -39.38 16.84 18.06
N GLU A 19 -38.31 16.58 18.81
CA GLU A 19 -37.84 17.45 19.90
C GLU A 19 -36.91 18.58 19.41
N GLU A 20 -36.66 18.67 18.11
CA GLU A 20 -35.92 19.79 17.52
C GLU A 20 -36.79 21.06 17.47
N GLY A 21 -36.26 22.18 17.94
CA GLY A 21 -36.92 23.47 18.00
C GLY A 21 -36.83 24.15 19.36
N ILE A 22 -37.65 25.18 19.56
CA ILE A 22 -37.59 26.02 20.76
C ILE A 22 -38.49 25.44 21.86
N ILE A 23 -37.88 24.97 22.95
CA ILE A 23 -38.58 24.56 24.17
C ILE A 23 -38.79 25.80 25.06
N THR A 24 -40.03 26.10 25.43
CA THR A 24 -40.36 27.24 26.30
C THR A 24 -40.87 26.75 27.66
N CYS A 25 -40.26 27.21 28.75
CA CYS A 25 -40.80 27.06 30.09
C CYS A 25 -41.49 28.37 30.50
N GLU A 26 -42.74 28.28 30.96
CA GLU A 26 -43.58 29.43 31.33
C GLU A 26 -44.04 29.27 32.79
N ALA A 27 -43.81 30.32 33.60
CA ALA A 27 -44.34 30.41 34.96
C ALA A 27 -45.36 31.55 35.04
N LYS A 28 -46.53 31.27 35.63
CA LYS A 28 -47.65 32.20 35.72
C LYS A 28 -48.12 32.35 37.16
N THR A 29 -48.33 33.60 37.57
CA THR A 29 -49.02 33.98 38.82
C THR A 29 -50.20 34.89 38.50
N GLU A 30 -50.93 35.33 39.52
CA GLU A 30 -52.01 36.32 39.36
C GLU A 30 -51.50 37.68 38.87
N GLU A 31 -50.22 37.99 39.10
CA GLU A 31 -49.61 39.27 38.76
C GLU A 31 -48.87 39.28 37.41
N GLY A 32 -48.61 38.11 36.81
CA GLY A 32 -47.91 38.07 35.53
C GLY A 32 -47.43 36.71 35.07
N ILE A 33 -46.77 36.72 33.91
CA ILE A 33 -46.21 35.54 33.25
C ILE A 33 -44.74 35.83 32.91
N VAL A 34 -43.84 34.90 33.24
CA VAL A 34 -42.45 34.90 32.79
C VAL A 34 -42.17 33.66 31.95
N LYS A 35 -41.35 33.79 30.91
CA LYS A 35 -40.98 32.68 30.01
C LYS A 35 -39.46 32.61 29.85
N CYS A 36 -38.91 31.41 29.76
CA CYS A 36 -37.57 31.17 29.25
C CYS A 36 -37.61 30.17 28.08
N GLN A 37 -36.73 30.37 27.09
CA GLN A 37 -36.72 29.61 25.84
C GLN A 37 -35.35 28.97 25.61
N PHE A 38 -35.35 27.75 25.10
CA PHE A 38 -34.17 26.95 24.82
C PHE A 38 -34.24 26.43 23.38
N ASP A 39 -33.29 26.84 22.54
CA ASP A 39 -33.18 26.30 21.19
C ASP A 39 -32.53 24.91 21.25
N THR A 40 -33.25 23.90 20.80
CA THR A 40 -32.88 22.49 20.91
C THR A 40 -32.63 21.94 19.51
N THR A 41 -31.40 21.50 19.24
CA THR A 41 -31.04 20.83 17.99
C THR A 41 -30.83 19.34 18.23
N VAL A 42 -31.52 18.47 17.48
CA VAL A 42 -31.38 17.02 17.61
C VAL A 42 -30.52 16.47 16.45
N THR A 43 -29.25 16.19 16.72
CA THR A 43 -28.35 15.61 15.71
C THR A 43 -28.34 14.08 15.76
N SER A 44 -28.73 13.42 14.68
CA SER A 44 -28.47 12.00 14.50
C SER A 44 -27.02 11.79 14.04
N LYS A 45 -26.10 11.40 14.94
CA LYS A 45 -24.80 10.84 14.50
C LYS A 45 -25.08 9.52 13.79
N ARG A 46 -25.00 9.51 12.46
CA ARG A 46 -25.18 8.30 11.66
C ARG A 46 -23.98 7.38 11.88
N ALA A 47 -24.12 6.43 12.80
CA ALA A 47 -23.18 5.34 12.93
C ALA A 47 -23.34 4.36 11.76
N ASN A 48 -22.24 3.85 11.22
CA ASN A 48 -22.23 2.98 10.06
C ASN A 48 -21.08 1.97 10.10
N ALA A 49 -21.33 0.80 9.50
CA ALA A 49 -20.32 -0.22 9.32
C ALA A 49 -19.18 0.26 8.41
N PRO A 50 -17.96 -0.30 8.53
CA PRO A 50 -16.84 0.09 7.71
C PRO A 50 -17.06 -0.28 6.25
N SER A 51 -16.65 0.59 5.33
CA SER A 51 -16.73 0.34 3.90
C SER A 51 -15.57 1.00 3.14
N PHE A 52 -15.11 0.36 2.08
CA PHE A 52 -14.06 0.92 1.22
C PHE A 52 -14.65 1.96 0.27
N LEU A 53 -14.13 3.18 0.33
CA LEU A 53 -14.26 4.17 -0.74
C LEU A 53 -13.25 3.89 -1.85
N VAL A 54 -12.02 3.52 -1.46
CA VAL A 54 -10.95 3.15 -2.38
C VAL A 54 -10.25 1.90 -1.86
N GLN A 55 -10.20 0.86 -2.68
CA GLN A 55 -9.50 -0.39 -2.37
C GLN A 55 -8.01 -0.30 -2.72
N PRO A 56 -7.14 -1.05 -2.02
CA PRO A 56 -5.73 -1.13 -2.39
C PRO A 56 -5.57 -1.80 -3.76
N LYS A 57 -4.54 -1.39 -4.51
CA LYS A 57 -4.23 -1.94 -5.84
C LYS A 57 -3.04 -2.88 -5.79
N SER A 58 -3.10 -3.93 -6.59
CA SER A 58 -1.95 -4.82 -6.82
C SER A 58 -0.80 -4.10 -7.52
N GLN A 59 0.43 -4.47 -7.21
CA GLN A 59 1.64 -3.82 -7.70
C GLN A 59 2.68 -4.85 -8.14
N ASN A 60 3.39 -4.52 -9.23
CA ASN A 60 4.62 -5.19 -9.63
C ASN A 60 5.75 -4.17 -9.46
N VAL A 61 6.80 -4.53 -8.73
CA VAL A 61 7.96 -3.67 -8.47
C VAL A 61 9.24 -4.47 -8.64
N ASN A 62 10.35 -3.79 -8.88
CA ASN A 62 11.66 -4.41 -8.82
C ASN A 62 12.18 -4.41 -7.38
N GLU A 63 13.06 -5.35 -7.07
CA GLU A 63 13.74 -5.42 -5.79
C GLU A 63 14.45 -4.10 -5.45
N GLY A 64 14.43 -3.73 -4.17
CA GLY A 64 14.96 -2.47 -3.65
C GLY A 64 14.02 -1.27 -3.77
N GLN A 65 12.91 -1.36 -4.52
CA GLN A 65 11.93 -0.28 -4.60
C GLN A 65 11.02 -0.22 -3.35
N ASN A 66 10.54 0.98 -3.02
CA ASN A 66 9.54 1.15 -1.96
C ASN A 66 8.12 0.87 -2.51
N VAL A 67 7.30 0.18 -1.73
CA VAL A 67 5.92 -0.18 -2.07
C VAL A 67 4.98 0.53 -1.11
N ILE A 68 3.89 1.08 -1.65
CA ILE A 68 2.86 1.75 -0.85
C ILE A 68 1.49 1.19 -1.21
N PHE A 69 0.87 0.47 -0.28
CA PHE A 69 -0.54 0.12 -0.37
C PHE A 69 -1.37 1.19 0.33
N THR A 70 -2.33 1.77 -0.38
CA THR A 70 -3.23 2.80 0.15
C THR A 70 -4.67 2.40 -0.08
N CYS A 71 -5.51 2.64 0.92
CA CYS A 71 -6.95 2.46 0.82
C CYS A 71 -7.66 3.58 1.58
N GLU A 72 -8.90 3.86 1.19
CA GLU A 72 -9.76 4.82 1.86
C GLU A 72 -10.98 4.09 2.40
N ILE A 73 -11.20 4.22 3.71
CA ILE A 73 -12.21 3.47 4.45
C ILE A 73 -13.05 4.44 5.26
N THR A 74 -14.37 4.40 5.06
CA THR A 74 -15.35 5.09 5.89
C THR A 74 -15.86 4.19 7.00
N GLY A 75 -16.35 4.80 8.08
CA GLY A 75 -17.00 4.10 9.19
C GLY A 75 -17.05 4.99 10.43
N ASP A 76 -18.20 5.00 11.11
CA ASP A 76 -18.41 5.69 12.37
C ASP A 76 -19.01 4.73 13.41
N PRO A 77 -18.36 4.48 14.56
CA PRO A 77 -17.04 4.97 14.97
C PRO A 77 -15.90 4.55 14.03
N THR A 78 -14.81 5.32 14.07
CA THR A 78 -13.59 5.07 13.26
C THR A 78 -13.17 3.60 13.40
N PRO A 79 -13.02 2.87 12.28
CA PRO A 79 -12.70 1.46 12.34
C PRO A 79 -11.26 1.21 12.78
N GLU A 80 -11.09 0.10 13.50
CA GLU A 80 -9.79 -0.51 13.74
C GLU A 80 -9.32 -1.21 12.46
N ILE A 81 -8.05 -1.00 12.09
CA ILE A 81 -7.47 -1.52 10.85
C ILE A 81 -6.35 -2.50 11.15
N GLU A 82 -6.39 -3.64 10.47
CA GLU A 82 -5.35 -4.65 10.47
C GLU A 82 -4.89 -4.96 9.05
N TRP A 83 -3.60 -5.18 8.87
CA TRP A 83 -3.02 -5.66 7.62
C TRP A 83 -2.50 -7.09 7.80
N LEU A 84 -2.76 -7.93 6.82
CA LEU A 84 -2.31 -9.32 6.78
C LEU A 84 -1.51 -9.57 5.50
N LYS A 85 -0.37 -10.25 5.61
CA LYS A 85 0.37 -10.79 4.47
C LYS A 85 0.17 -12.30 4.46
N ASN A 86 -0.39 -12.84 3.38
CA ASN A 86 -0.69 -14.27 3.24
C ASN A 86 -1.47 -14.83 4.45
N ASN A 87 -2.46 -14.06 4.92
CA ASN A 87 -3.30 -14.36 6.10
C ASN A 87 -2.59 -14.34 7.46
N VAL A 88 -1.33 -13.87 7.52
CA VAL A 88 -0.60 -13.65 8.78
C VAL A 88 -0.57 -12.15 9.07
N LEU A 89 -0.82 -11.76 10.33
CA LEU A 89 -0.77 -10.35 10.73
C LEU A 89 0.59 -9.73 10.44
N VAL A 90 0.57 -8.54 9.83
CA VAL A 90 1.77 -7.76 9.57
C VAL A 90 2.19 -7.05 10.85
N CYS A 91 3.40 -7.35 11.33
CA CYS A 91 4.01 -6.64 12.45
C CYS A 91 4.81 -5.43 11.94
N LEU A 92 4.71 -4.32 12.66
CA LEU A 92 5.53 -3.13 12.41
C LEU A 92 7.01 -3.44 12.61
N SER A 93 7.85 -2.91 11.72
CA SER A 93 9.31 -3.05 11.77
C SER A 93 9.97 -1.82 11.16
N SER A 94 11.31 -1.77 11.10
CA SER A 94 12.03 -0.72 10.37
C SER A 94 11.66 -0.70 8.88
N LYS A 95 11.33 -1.87 8.32
CA LYS A 95 10.97 -2.09 6.91
C LYS A 95 9.49 -1.77 6.62
N LEU A 96 8.60 -2.03 7.57
CA LEU A 96 7.15 -1.93 7.39
C LEU A 96 6.56 -0.83 8.27
N LYS A 97 5.91 0.15 7.64
CA LYS A 97 5.27 1.28 8.33
C LYS A 97 3.78 1.34 8.02
N LEU A 98 2.99 1.48 9.06
CA LEU A 98 1.56 1.80 8.94
C LEU A 98 1.35 3.26 9.26
N SER A 99 0.52 3.93 8.47
CA SER A 99 0.10 5.30 8.73
C SER A 99 -1.37 5.51 8.40
N ARG A 100 -1.96 6.54 9.02
CA ARG A 100 -3.35 6.92 8.83
C ARG A 100 -3.47 8.43 8.75
N SER A 101 -4.20 8.90 7.75
CA SER A 101 -4.58 10.31 7.61
C SER A 101 -6.07 10.39 7.33
N LYS A 102 -6.85 10.83 8.32
CA LYS A 102 -8.32 10.82 8.29
C LYS A 102 -8.87 9.42 7.98
N ASN A 103 -9.42 9.24 6.78
CA ASN A 103 -10.02 8.01 6.25
C ASN A 103 -9.04 7.21 5.35
N VAL A 104 -7.84 7.73 5.12
CA VAL A 104 -6.81 7.10 4.30
C VAL A 104 -5.87 6.29 5.17
N TYR A 105 -5.71 5.02 4.84
CA TYR A 105 -4.87 4.06 5.55
C TYR A 105 -3.81 3.52 4.61
N THR A 106 -2.56 3.52 5.07
CA THR A 106 -1.40 3.22 4.24
C THR A 106 -0.47 2.22 4.91
N LEU A 107 -0.03 1.22 4.14
CA LEU A 107 1.05 0.30 4.46
C LEU A 107 2.22 0.56 3.50
N GLU A 108 3.35 1.01 4.04
CA GLU A 108 4.60 1.22 3.32
C GLU A 108 5.56 0.04 3.61
N ILE A 109 6.16 -0.49 2.54
CA ILE A 109 7.25 -1.47 2.58
C ILE A 109 8.47 -0.81 1.96
N LYS A 110 9.54 -0.64 2.73
CA LYS A 110 10.79 -0.06 2.24
C LYS A 110 11.67 -1.15 1.65
N GLU A 111 12.40 -0.82 0.59
CA GLU A 111 13.41 -1.72 -0.02
C GLU A 111 12.85 -3.15 -0.18
N ALA A 112 11.80 -3.26 -0.98
CA ALA A 112 11.07 -4.52 -1.16
C ALA A 112 12.02 -5.61 -1.67
N SER A 113 11.92 -6.79 -1.08
CA SER A 113 12.69 -7.98 -1.49
C SER A 113 11.76 -9.04 -2.07
N ILE A 114 12.30 -10.04 -2.77
CA ILE A 114 11.50 -11.13 -3.36
C ILE A 114 10.56 -11.78 -2.33
N SER A 115 11.05 -11.93 -1.09
CA SER A 115 10.28 -12.46 0.05
C SER A 115 9.08 -11.62 0.47
N ASP A 116 8.99 -10.34 0.07
CA ASP A 116 7.83 -9.48 0.32
C ASP A 116 6.65 -9.78 -0.61
N SER A 117 6.89 -10.48 -1.72
CA SER A 117 5.82 -10.93 -2.60
C SER A 117 4.74 -11.70 -1.85
N GLY A 118 3.48 -11.46 -2.20
CA GLY A 118 2.35 -12.10 -1.54
C GLY A 118 1.07 -11.31 -1.63
N LYS A 119 0.03 -11.83 -0.97
CA LYS A 119 -1.29 -11.18 -0.88
C LYS A 119 -1.39 -10.37 0.39
N TYR A 120 -1.60 -9.07 0.25
CA TYR A 120 -1.81 -8.12 1.32
C TYR A 120 -3.30 -7.83 1.47
N THR A 121 -3.86 -8.19 2.62
CA THR A 121 -5.27 -8.00 2.95
C THR A 121 -5.40 -6.97 4.05
N VAL A 122 -6.18 -5.92 3.79
CA VAL A 122 -6.59 -4.95 4.81
C VAL A 122 -7.97 -5.33 5.34
N LYS A 123 -8.11 -5.36 6.66
CA LYS A 123 -9.37 -5.59 7.37
C LYS A 123 -9.72 -4.37 8.20
N ALA A 124 -10.97 -3.95 8.14
CA ALA A 124 -11.51 -2.86 8.94
C ALA A 124 -12.69 -3.37 9.76
N LYS A 125 -12.73 -3.02 11.05
CA LYS A 125 -13.80 -3.47 11.96
C LYS A 125 -14.22 -2.35 12.89
N ASN A 126 -15.53 -2.24 13.11
CA ASN A 126 -16.11 -1.50 14.23
C ASN A 126 -17.29 -2.31 14.83
N MET A 127 -18.00 -1.74 15.80
CA MET A 127 -19.13 -2.42 16.44
C MET A 127 -20.34 -2.68 15.51
N TYR A 128 -20.40 -2.03 14.34
CA TYR A 128 -21.49 -2.14 13.37
C TYR A 128 -21.16 -3.08 12.21
N GLY A 129 -19.91 -3.52 12.07
CA GLY A 129 -19.55 -4.50 11.05
C GLY A 129 -18.06 -4.53 10.72
N GLN A 130 -17.76 -5.21 9.62
CA GLN A 130 -16.40 -5.36 9.11
C GLN A 130 -16.38 -5.38 7.58
N CYS A 131 -15.27 -4.94 6.99
CA CYS A 131 -14.99 -5.11 5.57
C CYS A 131 -13.52 -5.51 5.36
N SER A 132 -13.22 -6.17 4.24
CA SER A 132 -11.85 -6.51 3.87
C SER A 132 -11.61 -6.38 2.37
N ALA A 133 -10.38 -6.04 1.98
CA ALA A 133 -9.93 -5.99 0.59
C ALA A 133 -8.52 -6.55 0.47
N THR A 134 -8.19 -7.17 -0.67
CA THR A 134 -6.90 -7.83 -0.90
C THR A 134 -6.24 -7.30 -2.17
N ALA A 135 -4.94 -7.04 -2.10
CA ALA A 135 -4.09 -6.69 -3.22
C ALA A 135 -2.87 -7.61 -3.26
N SER A 136 -2.32 -7.86 -4.45
CA SER A 136 -1.11 -8.68 -4.61
C SER A 136 0.12 -7.80 -4.80
N LEU A 137 1.21 -8.14 -4.10
CA LEU A 137 2.55 -7.63 -4.39
C LEU A 137 3.33 -8.71 -5.12
N ASN A 138 3.96 -8.34 -6.24
CA ASN A 138 4.96 -9.16 -6.91
C ASN A 138 6.25 -8.34 -7.04
N VAL A 139 7.30 -8.81 -6.37
CA VAL A 139 8.63 -8.21 -6.42
C VAL A 139 9.46 -9.03 -7.40
N LEU A 140 9.84 -8.41 -8.51
CA LEU A 140 10.74 -8.96 -9.51
C LEU A 140 12.17 -8.77 -9.02
N GLY A 141 13.04 -9.74 -9.28
CA GLY A 141 14.47 -9.58 -9.05
C GLY A 141 15.07 -8.47 -9.93
N SER A 142 16.38 -8.30 -9.85
CA SER A 142 17.06 -7.27 -10.63
C SER A 142 16.96 -7.53 -12.14
N PRO A 143 16.65 -6.51 -12.96
CA PRO A 143 16.60 -6.69 -14.41
C PRO A 143 18.00 -6.99 -14.96
N ALA A 144 18.06 -7.68 -16.10
CA ALA A 144 19.31 -7.93 -16.79
C ALA A 144 20.01 -6.60 -17.16
N LYS A 145 21.28 -6.47 -16.80
CA LYS A 145 22.09 -5.27 -17.04
C LYS A 145 23.50 -5.67 -17.44
N ILE A 146 24.07 -4.94 -18.41
CA ILE A 146 25.50 -5.00 -18.71
C ILE A 146 26.20 -3.99 -17.78
N GLU A 147 27.07 -4.47 -16.90
CA GLU A 147 27.71 -3.63 -15.88
C GLU A 147 28.82 -2.75 -16.46
N ALA A 148 29.57 -3.29 -17.42
CA ALA A 148 30.60 -2.56 -18.15
C ALA A 148 30.46 -2.87 -19.64
N LEU A 149 30.17 -1.83 -20.43
CA LEU A 149 30.28 -1.95 -21.88
C LEU A 149 31.77 -2.04 -22.22
N PRO A 150 32.21 -3.07 -22.96
CA PRO A 150 33.59 -3.13 -23.42
C PRO A 150 33.88 -1.91 -24.31
N GLU A 151 35.06 -1.32 -24.15
CA GLU A 151 35.53 -0.25 -25.04
C GLU A 151 35.74 -0.77 -26.48
N ASP A 152 35.78 0.14 -27.46
CA ASP A 152 36.11 -0.21 -28.84
C ASP A 152 37.49 -0.89 -28.91
N ILE A 153 37.53 -2.12 -29.42
CA ILE A 153 38.76 -2.91 -29.47
C ILE A 153 39.40 -2.81 -30.86
N CYS A 154 40.66 -2.37 -30.90
CA CYS A 154 41.49 -2.42 -32.09
C CYS A 154 42.52 -3.56 -31.95
N ILE A 155 42.58 -4.47 -32.94
CA ILE A 155 43.46 -5.63 -32.90
C ILE A 155 44.17 -5.86 -34.25
N GLU A 156 45.42 -6.32 -34.18
CA GLU A 156 46.20 -6.68 -35.37
C GLU A 156 45.77 -8.03 -35.96
N LYS A 157 45.92 -8.15 -37.29
CA LYS A 157 45.63 -9.40 -38.01
C LYS A 157 46.46 -10.56 -37.46
N GLY A 158 45.79 -11.67 -37.16
CA GLY A 158 46.42 -12.91 -36.69
C GLY A 158 46.63 -13.00 -35.18
N LYS A 159 46.22 -11.98 -34.41
CA LYS A 159 46.14 -12.06 -32.95
C LYS A 159 44.76 -12.57 -32.52
N VAL A 160 44.72 -13.21 -31.35
CA VAL A 160 43.49 -13.67 -30.70
C VAL A 160 42.75 -12.47 -30.10
N LEU A 161 41.46 -12.32 -30.42
CA LEU A 161 40.61 -11.30 -29.81
C LEU A 161 39.80 -11.92 -28.67
N THR A 162 39.87 -11.31 -27.49
CA THR A 162 39.07 -11.68 -26.32
C THR A 162 38.20 -10.50 -25.93
N ILE A 163 36.88 -10.72 -25.87
CA ILE A 163 35.89 -9.71 -25.47
C ILE A 163 35.19 -10.24 -24.23
N SER A 164 35.38 -9.56 -23.10
CA SER A 164 34.70 -9.91 -21.84
C SER A 164 33.62 -8.88 -21.53
N CYS A 165 32.47 -9.35 -21.07
CA CYS A 165 31.31 -8.53 -20.74
C CYS A 165 30.75 -8.97 -19.39
N ALA A 166 30.79 -8.07 -18.41
CA ALA A 166 30.20 -8.30 -17.10
C ALA A 166 28.69 -8.01 -17.16
N PHE A 167 27.89 -8.89 -16.57
CA PHE A 167 26.44 -8.75 -16.55
C PHE A 167 25.87 -9.06 -15.17
N SER A 168 24.68 -8.53 -14.90
CA SER A 168 23.93 -8.77 -13.67
C SER A 168 22.46 -8.97 -13.98
N GLY A 169 21.73 -9.59 -13.06
CA GLY A 169 20.29 -9.85 -13.16
C GLY A 169 19.88 -10.98 -12.21
N ASP A 170 18.65 -10.91 -11.71
CA ASP A 170 18.02 -11.97 -10.92
C ASP A 170 16.61 -12.24 -11.49
N PRO A 171 16.36 -13.39 -12.14
CA PRO A 171 17.27 -14.54 -12.27
C PRO A 171 18.48 -14.25 -13.17
N VAL A 172 19.53 -15.08 -13.04
CA VAL A 172 20.75 -15.00 -13.86
C VAL A 172 20.36 -14.94 -15.35
N PRO A 173 20.75 -13.88 -16.09
CA PRO A 173 20.38 -13.71 -17.48
C PRO A 173 20.93 -14.82 -18.38
N GLU A 174 20.17 -15.18 -19.41
CA GLU A 174 20.68 -15.98 -20.53
C GLU A 174 21.49 -15.08 -21.48
N ILE A 175 22.66 -15.57 -21.91
CA ILE A 175 23.63 -14.78 -22.67
C ILE A 175 23.78 -15.32 -24.08
N GLU A 176 23.66 -14.44 -25.07
CA GLU A 176 23.88 -14.74 -26.49
C GLU A 176 24.81 -13.72 -27.13
N TRP A 177 25.86 -14.21 -27.80
CA TRP A 177 26.74 -13.37 -28.62
C TRP A 177 26.28 -13.41 -30.07
N THR A 178 26.15 -12.25 -30.73
CA THR A 178 25.81 -12.18 -32.15
C THR A 178 26.78 -11.29 -32.93
N ARG A 179 27.05 -11.65 -34.18
CA ARG A 179 27.82 -10.83 -35.13
C ARG A 179 27.00 -10.60 -36.38
N SER A 180 26.68 -9.33 -36.67
CA SER A 180 25.86 -8.95 -37.83
C SER A 180 24.53 -9.73 -37.91
N GLY A 181 23.89 -9.97 -36.75
CA GLY A 181 22.62 -10.69 -36.64
C GLY A 181 22.71 -12.22 -36.66
N ARG A 182 23.91 -12.81 -36.66
CA ARG A 182 24.11 -14.27 -36.55
C ARG A 182 24.64 -14.64 -35.16
N THR A 183 24.02 -15.60 -34.50
CA THR A 183 24.46 -16.15 -33.21
C THR A 183 25.83 -16.84 -33.32
N LEU A 184 26.66 -16.65 -32.31
CA LEU A 184 27.98 -17.25 -32.16
C LEU A 184 28.01 -18.18 -30.94
N PRO A 185 28.67 -19.35 -31.04
CA PRO A 185 29.29 -19.92 -32.24
C PRO A 185 28.24 -20.45 -33.25
N SER A 186 28.49 -20.24 -34.54
CA SER A 186 27.64 -20.78 -35.62
C SER A 186 28.22 -22.11 -36.15
N ALA A 187 27.38 -22.96 -36.73
CA ALA A 187 27.83 -24.22 -37.34
C ALA A 187 28.81 -24.01 -38.51
N GLU A 188 28.78 -22.86 -39.17
CA GLU A 188 29.66 -22.50 -40.28
C GLU A 188 31.07 -22.08 -39.80
N ASP A 189 31.22 -21.71 -38.54
CA ASP A 189 32.45 -21.14 -37.97
C ASP A 189 33.13 -22.07 -36.94
N SER A 190 32.94 -23.39 -37.07
CA SER A 190 33.39 -24.40 -36.11
C SER A 190 34.88 -24.23 -35.75
N GLY A 191 35.17 -23.87 -34.50
CA GLY A 191 36.52 -23.73 -33.96
C GLY A 191 37.09 -22.30 -33.93
N ARG A 192 36.47 -21.32 -34.59
CA ARG A 192 36.94 -19.91 -34.61
C ARG A 192 36.44 -19.09 -33.43
N PHE A 193 35.22 -19.36 -32.97
CA PHE A 193 34.58 -18.65 -31.86
C PHE A 193 34.41 -19.59 -30.68
N HIS A 194 34.86 -19.15 -29.52
CA HIS A 194 34.64 -19.84 -28.25
C HIS A 194 33.94 -18.88 -27.29
N VAL A 195 32.87 -19.34 -26.65
CA VAL A 195 32.10 -18.56 -25.67
C VAL A 195 32.19 -19.28 -24.33
N GLU A 196 32.63 -18.54 -23.32
CA GLU A 196 32.67 -18.99 -21.93
C GLU A 196 31.76 -18.07 -21.12
N THR A 197 30.79 -18.64 -20.41
CA THR A 197 29.87 -17.87 -19.55
C THR A 197 29.94 -18.41 -18.13
N ALA A 198 30.29 -17.53 -17.20
CA ALA A 198 30.24 -17.72 -15.76
C ALA A 198 28.99 -17.02 -15.17
N GLU A 199 28.87 -16.96 -13.84
CA GLU A 199 27.69 -16.39 -13.16
C GLU A 199 27.46 -14.90 -13.46
N ASP A 200 28.53 -14.11 -13.62
CA ASP A 200 28.48 -12.65 -13.77
C ASP A 200 29.35 -12.11 -14.93
N LEU A 201 29.98 -13.00 -15.69
CA LEU A 201 30.92 -12.65 -16.75
C LEU A 201 30.77 -13.60 -17.93
N THR A 202 30.68 -13.05 -19.14
CA THR A 202 30.80 -13.82 -20.37
C THR A 202 32.01 -13.35 -21.17
N THR A 203 32.69 -14.28 -21.82
CA THR A 203 33.86 -14.01 -22.65
C THR A 203 33.72 -14.67 -24.01
N LEU A 204 33.84 -13.87 -25.07
CA LEU A 204 33.96 -14.32 -26.46
C LEU A 204 35.43 -14.29 -26.87
N ILE A 205 35.96 -15.45 -27.26
CA ILE A 205 37.32 -15.62 -27.76
C ILE A 205 37.26 -15.93 -29.25
N ILE A 206 38.04 -15.20 -30.04
CA ILE A 206 38.15 -15.36 -31.50
C ILE A 206 39.59 -15.69 -31.84
N THR A 207 39.81 -16.88 -32.41
CA THR A 207 41.13 -17.41 -32.80
C THR A 207 41.41 -17.26 -34.29
#